data_AF-A0AAV1J4L5-F1
#
_entry.id   AF-A0AAV1J4L5-F1
#
_cell.length_a   1.000
_cell.length_b   1.000
_cell.length_c   1.000
_cell.angle_alpha   90.00
_cell.angle_beta   90.00
_cell.angle_gamma   90.00
#
_symmetry.space_group_name_H-M   'P 1'
#
loop_
_entity.id
_entity.type
_entity.pdbx_description
1 polymer ?
#
loop_
_entity_poly.entity_id
_entity_poly.type
_entity_poly.pdbx_seq_one_letter_code
_entity_poly.pdbx_strand_id
1 'polypeptide(L)'
;MMNVLRSMFGVCSSSGEKGEVHDMIKKIFGSELVMKDNTDRHNQRTKYVSHIRDNLPKMLDAKLLSPKSKSSKKQPQVANEGTESTDDRAGRIGPKIVVFDASTGTGRLVLVGDERVSVQGLSSFATIKATACVYAGKWMYEVQLGTKGIMQVFTKVF
;
A
#
# COMPACT_ATOMS: atom_id res chain seq x y z
N MET A 1 -17.33 -3.43 11.14
CA MET A 1 -16.34 -2.83 10.23
C MET A 1 -15.15 -2.29 11.03
N MET A 2 -14.30 -3.16 11.59
CA MET A 2 -13.27 -2.79 12.59
C MET A 2 -11.87 -3.38 12.32
N ASN A 3 -11.67 -4.06 11.19
CA ASN A 3 -10.49 -4.93 11.03
C ASN A 3 -9.32 -4.27 10.29
N VAL A 4 -9.56 -3.21 9.52
CA VAL A 4 -8.51 -2.55 8.71
C VAL A 4 -7.57 -1.70 9.58
N LEU A 5 -8.12 -0.96 10.54
CA LEU A 5 -7.32 -0.10 11.44
C LEU A 5 -6.43 -0.93 12.38
N ARG A 6 -6.91 -2.07 12.86
CA ARG A 6 -6.11 -2.94 13.75
C ARG A 6 -4.89 -3.54 13.03
N SER A 7 -4.99 -3.75 11.71
CA SER A 7 -3.89 -4.28 10.90
C SER A 7 -2.78 -3.26 10.62
N MET A 8 -3.06 -1.94 10.67
CA MET A 8 -2.04 -0.92 10.42
C MET A 8 -1.19 -0.59 11.66
N PHE A 9 -1.70 -0.86 12.86
CA PHE A 9 -1.02 -0.53 14.13
C PHE A 9 -0.49 -1.75 14.89
N GLY A 10 -0.67 -2.95 14.34
CA GLY A 10 -0.24 -4.20 14.94
C GLY A 10 1.13 -4.62 14.42
N VAL A 11 2.09 -4.69 15.35
CA VAL A 11 3.41 -5.32 15.23
C VAL A 11 4.51 -4.46 14.60
N CYS A 12 5.08 -3.59 15.44
CA CYS A 12 6.53 -3.46 15.60
C CYS A 12 6.77 -2.99 17.04
N SER A 13 7.36 -3.87 17.85
CA SER A 13 8.02 -3.52 19.09
C SER A 13 9.49 -3.89 18.91
N SER A 14 10.32 -2.89 18.62
CA SER A 14 11.70 -2.83 19.11
C SER A 14 12.32 -1.50 18.69
N SER A 15 12.73 -0.74 19.70
CA SER A 15 13.81 0.25 19.71
C SER A 15 13.71 1.44 18.75
N GLY A 16 13.28 2.59 19.28
CA GLY A 16 13.59 3.91 18.70
C GLY A 16 12.47 4.96 18.70
N GLU A 17 11.24 4.58 19.09
CA GLU A 17 10.01 5.33 18.81
C GLU A 17 9.78 6.61 19.63
N LYS A 18 10.70 7.58 19.54
CA LYS A 18 10.35 8.99 19.77
C LYS A 18 10.01 9.58 18.41
N GLY A 19 8.74 9.91 18.19
CA GLY A 19 8.28 10.62 16.99
C GLY A 19 7.60 9.77 15.93
N GLU A 20 7.84 8.45 15.85
CA GLU A 20 7.34 7.62 14.74
C GLU A 20 5.82 7.69 14.54
N VAL A 21 5.02 7.54 15.60
CA VAL A 21 3.55 7.60 15.48
C VAL A 21 3.11 9.02 15.13
N HIS A 22 3.64 10.02 15.82
CA HIS A 22 3.29 11.43 15.60
C HIS A 22 3.63 11.88 14.16
N ASP A 23 4.83 11.55 13.68
CA ASP A 23 5.31 11.87 12.35
C ASP A 23 4.59 11.07 11.27
N MET A 24 4.23 9.82 11.54
CA MET A 24 3.40 9.00 10.66
C MET A 24 1.99 9.58 10.53
N ILE A 25 1.34 9.98 11.63
CA ILE A 25 0.03 10.62 11.58
C ILE A 25 0.11 11.95 10.82
N LYS A 26 1.15 12.75 11.07
CA LYS A 26 1.40 13.99 10.33
C LYS A 26 1.62 13.74 8.84
N LYS A 27 2.30 12.65 8.46
CA LYS A 27 2.55 12.27 7.07
C LYS A 27 1.28 11.81 6.34
N ILE A 28 0.43 11.03 7.01
CA ILE A 28 -0.77 10.43 6.39
C ILE A 28 -1.92 11.43 6.35
N PHE A 29 -2.14 12.16 7.44
CA PHE A 29 -3.33 12.98 7.64
C PHE A 29 -3.06 14.49 7.66
N GLY A 30 -1.79 14.91 7.55
CA GLY A 30 -1.39 16.31 7.71
C GLY A 30 -1.39 16.76 9.17
N SER A 31 -1.16 18.05 9.41
CA SER A 31 -1.09 18.62 10.76
C SER A 31 -2.46 18.75 11.46
N GLU A 32 -3.56 18.53 10.74
CA GLU A 32 -4.93 18.72 11.25
C GLU A 32 -5.35 17.62 12.25
N LEU A 33 -4.84 16.40 12.09
CA LEU A 33 -5.17 15.24 12.94
C LEU A 33 -4.04 14.84 13.90
N VAL A 34 -3.04 15.72 14.05
CA VAL A 34 -1.94 15.55 15.00
C VAL A 34 -2.37 16.04 16.39
N MET A 35 -2.20 15.21 17.42
CA MET A 35 -2.53 15.57 18.79
C MET A 35 -1.52 16.59 19.32
N LYS A 36 -2.01 17.74 19.81
CA LYS A 36 -1.17 18.86 20.29
C LYS A 36 -0.46 18.58 21.62
N ASP A 37 -1.08 17.77 22.48
CA ASP A 37 -0.54 17.45 23.81
C ASP A 37 -0.36 15.94 23.95
N ASN A 38 0.88 15.47 23.80
CA ASN A 38 1.20 14.04 23.92
C ASN A 38 2.36 13.82 24.91
N THR A 39 2.12 14.16 26.18
CA THR A 39 3.12 14.08 27.26
C THR A 39 3.28 12.68 27.85
N ASP A 40 2.43 11.71 27.48
CA ASP A 40 2.31 10.44 28.19
C ASP A 40 2.68 9.24 27.29
N ARG A 41 3.81 8.60 27.63
CA ARG A 41 4.63 7.76 26.75
C ARG A 41 4.08 6.35 26.53
N HIS A 42 3.34 5.80 27.49
CA HIS A 42 2.98 4.39 27.47
C HIS A 42 1.75 4.08 26.59
N ASN A 43 0.87 5.08 26.38
CA ASN A 43 -0.43 4.89 25.73
C ASN A 43 -0.62 5.69 24.42
N GLN A 44 0.47 6.17 23.81
CA GLN A 44 0.40 7.09 22.66
C GLN A 44 -0.38 6.51 21.47
N ARG A 45 -0.10 5.25 21.07
CA ARG A 45 -0.79 4.59 19.95
C ARG A 45 -2.30 4.51 20.19
N THR A 46 -2.73 4.11 21.38
CA THR A 46 -4.15 4.01 21.75
C THR A 46 -4.85 5.37 21.74
N LYS A 47 -4.19 6.41 22.26
CA LYS A 47 -4.71 7.79 22.26
C LYS A 47 -4.87 8.35 20.83
N TYR A 48 -3.91 8.08 19.96
CA TYR A 48 -4.02 8.47 18.55
C TYR A 48 -5.14 7.72 17.82
N VAL A 49 -5.31 6.43 18.09
CA VAL A 49 -6.39 5.64 17.48
C VAL A 49 -7.78 6.17 17.86
N SER A 50 -8.00 6.53 19.14
CA SER A 50 -9.27 7.17 19.53
C SER A 50 -9.41 8.57 18.92
N HIS A 51 -8.35 9.38 18.97
CA HIS A 51 -8.38 10.74 18.42
C HIS A 51 -8.69 10.79 16.93
N ILE A 52 -8.09 9.92 16.13
CA ILE A 52 -8.34 9.85 14.69
C ILE A 52 -9.77 9.37 14.44
N ARG A 53 -10.24 8.36 15.16
CA ARG A 53 -11.61 7.86 15.03
C ARG A 53 -12.65 8.98 15.24
N ASP A 54 -12.42 9.83 16.23
CA ASP A 54 -13.40 10.84 16.64
C ASP A 54 -13.36 12.11 15.76
N ASN A 55 -12.23 12.39 15.10
CA ASN A 55 -12.02 13.64 14.35
C ASN A 55 -11.94 13.47 12.84
N LEU A 56 -11.63 12.26 12.34
CA LEU A 56 -11.58 11.99 10.90
C LEU A 56 -12.91 12.23 10.19
N PRO A 57 -14.08 11.79 10.71
CA PRO A 57 -15.37 12.06 10.07
C PRO A 57 -15.65 13.56 9.93
N LYS A 58 -15.41 14.33 11.00
CA LYS A 58 -15.61 15.79 11.04
C LYS A 58 -14.78 16.51 9.96
N MET A 59 -13.56 16.02 9.72
CA MET A 59 -12.67 16.59 8.70
C MET A 59 -13.15 16.26 7.28
N LEU A 60 -13.68 15.06 7.06
CA LEU A 60 -14.24 14.66 5.77
C LEU A 60 -15.49 15.50 5.45
N ASP A 61 -16.37 15.70 6.43
CA ASP A 61 -17.57 16.53 6.28
C ASP A 61 -17.23 18.00 6.01
N ALA A 62 -16.23 18.55 6.71
CA ALA A 62 -15.76 19.93 6.50
C ALA A 62 -15.14 20.14 5.09
N LYS A 63 -14.52 19.11 4.50
CA LYS A 63 -13.98 19.17 3.14
C LYS A 63 -15.06 19.02 2.05
N LEU A 64 -16.20 18.40 2.35
CA LEU A 64 -17.33 18.32 1.43
C LEU A 64 -18.13 19.63 1.35
N LEU A 65 -18.07 20.47 2.39
CA LEU A 65 -18.83 21.72 2.49
C LEU A 65 -18.05 22.99 2.07
N SER A 66 -16.76 22.91 1.74
CA SER A 66 -15.94 24.08 1.37
C SER A 66 -15.53 24.08 -0.11
N PRO A 67 -15.84 25.16 -0.88
CA PRO A 67 -15.24 25.37 -2.19
C PRO A 67 -13.78 25.86 -2.04
N LYS A 68 -12.85 25.22 -2.77
CA LYS A 68 -11.39 25.41 -2.74
C LYS A 68 -10.90 26.86 -2.64
N SER A 69 -9.87 27.09 -1.81
CA SER A 69 -8.85 28.14 -2.00
C SER A 69 -7.42 27.57 -1.88
N LYS A 70 -6.58 27.88 -2.86
CA LYS A 70 -5.16 27.48 -3.01
C LYS A 70 -4.23 28.29 -2.09
N SER A 71 -3.19 27.67 -1.52
CA SER A 71 -1.79 28.18 -1.49
C SER A 71 -0.77 27.16 -0.94
N SER A 72 -0.02 26.54 -1.87
CA SER A 72 1.43 26.26 -1.86
C SER A 72 2.21 25.90 -0.57
N LYS A 73 2.67 24.64 -0.49
CA LYS A 73 4.10 24.30 -0.30
C LYS A 73 4.39 22.93 -0.93
N LYS A 74 5.41 22.89 -1.80
CA LYS A 74 5.83 21.74 -2.63
C LYS A 74 6.08 20.48 -1.80
N GLN A 75 5.27 19.45 -2.05
CA GLN A 75 5.65 18.05 -1.92
C GLN A 75 5.83 17.51 -3.35
N PRO A 76 6.78 16.59 -3.61
CA PRO A 76 6.84 15.91 -4.89
C PRO A 76 5.49 15.24 -5.11
N GLN A 77 4.80 15.65 -6.17
CA GLN A 77 3.65 14.94 -6.68
C GLN A 77 4.18 13.57 -7.10
N VAL A 78 3.92 12.55 -6.29
CA VAL A 78 4.05 11.17 -6.76
C VAL A 78 3.04 11.07 -7.88
N ALA A 79 3.57 11.03 -9.10
CA ALA A 79 2.79 11.01 -10.31
C ALA A 79 1.82 9.84 -10.20
N ASN A 80 0.54 10.19 -10.08
CA ASN A 80 -0.54 9.26 -10.30
C ASN A 80 -0.58 9.05 -11.82
N GLU A 81 0.37 8.27 -12.36
CA GLU A 81 0.34 7.83 -13.76
C GLU A 81 -0.67 6.69 -13.91
N GLY A 82 -1.93 7.02 -13.65
CA GLY A 82 -3.07 6.30 -14.19
C GLY A 82 -3.17 6.60 -15.68
N THR A 83 -2.19 6.12 -16.45
CA THR A 83 -2.43 5.83 -17.86
C THR A 83 -2.38 4.32 -17.97
N GLU A 84 -3.52 3.67 -17.72
CA GLU A 84 -3.78 2.30 -18.19
C GLU A 84 -3.79 2.32 -19.73
N SER A 85 -2.64 2.61 -20.33
CA SER A 85 -2.43 2.37 -21.74
C SER A 85 -2.43 0.85 -21.88
N THR A 86 -3.46 0.33 -22.51
CA THR A 86 -3.47 -1.04 -22.98
C THR A 86 -2.28 -1.22 -23.91
N ASP A 87 -1.73 -2.43 -23.92
CA ASP A 87 -0.67 -2.80 -24.85
C ASP A 87 -1.26 -3.77 -25.85
N ASP A 88 -1.46 -3.25 -27.06
CA ASP A 88 -2.24 -3.86 -28.14
C ASP A 88 -1.43 -4.89 -28.96
N ARG A 89 -0.26 -5.32 -28.45
CA ARG A 89 0.50 -6.42 -29.06
C ARG A 89 -0.36 -7.69 -29.08
N ALA A 90 -0.53 -8.27 -30.27
CA ALA A 90 -1.29 -9.49 -30.45
C ALA A 90 -0.76 -10.64 -29.58
N GLY A 91 -1.66 -11.44 -29.02
CA GLY A 91 -1.29 -12.58 -28.16
C GLY A 91 -1.11 -12.23 -26.68
N ARG A 92 -1.47 -11.01 -26.27
CA ARG A 92 -1.37 -10.51 -24.90
C ARG A 92 -2.65 -9.79 -24.48
N ILE A 93 -2.99 -9.86 -23.19
CA ILE A 93 -4.11 -9.15 -22.58
C ILE A 93 -3.61 -8.48 -21.29
N GLY A 94 -3.99 -7.22 -21.07
CA GLY A 94 -3.71 -6.48 -19.84
C GLY A 94 -2.91 -5.18 -20.04
N PRO A 95 -2.63 -4.44 -18.95
CA PRO A 95 -1.98 -3.12 -19.01
C PRO A 95 -0.57 -3.18 -19.56
N LYS A 96 -0.06 -2.14 -20.21
CA LYS A 96 1.32 -2.09 -20.74
C LYS A 96 2.40 -2.40 -19.68
N ILE A 97 2.24 -1.84 -18.48
CA ILE A 97 3.13 -2.12 -17.36
C ILE A 97 2.59 -3.32 -16.58
N VAL A 98 3.39 -4.40 -16.56
CA VAL A 98 3.04 -5.64 -15.87
C VAL A 98 3.58 -5.58 -14.44
N VAL A 99 2.69 -5.76 -13.48
CA VAL A 99 3.02 -5.80 -12.05
C VAL A 99 2.28 -6.97 -11.40
N PHE A 100 2.54 -7.23 -10.12
CA PHE A 100 1.73 -8.16 -9.34
C PHE A 100 0.34 -7.56 -9.06
N ASP A 101 -0.70 -8.35 -9.35
CA ASP A 101 -2.08 -7.99 -9.06
C ASP A 101 -2.41 -8.36 -7.61
N ALA A 102 -2.38 -7.34 -6.74
CA ALA A 102 -2.70 -7.46 -5.33
C ALA A 102 -4.09 -8.06 -5.05
N SER A 103 -5.03 -7.93 -5.98
CA SER A 103 -6.38 -8.49 -5.82
C SER A 103 -6.43 -10.01 -5.98
N THR A 104 -5.43 -10.60 -6.65
CA THR A 104 -5.36 -12.05 -6.91
C THR A 104 -4.60 -12.81 -5.82
N GLY A 105 -4.05 -12.11 -4.85
CA GLY A 105 -3.25 -12.69 -3.77
C GLY A 105 -4.06 -13.66 -2.91
N THR A 106 -3.52 -14.87 -2.72
CA THR A 106 -4.02 -15.86 -1.77
C THR A 106 -2.95 -16.17 -0.72
N GLY A 107 -3.37 -16.47 0.51
CA GLY A 107 -2.48 -16.64 1.65
C GLY A 107 -2.01 -15.31 2.25
N ARG A 108 -0.99 -15.35 3.12
CA ARG A 108 -0.36 -14.14 3.68
C ARG A 108 0.85 -13.79 2.85
N LEU A 109 0.82 -12.63 2.20
CA LEU A 109 1.92 -12.09 1.42
C LEU A 109 1.98 -10.57 1.56
N VAL A 110 3.12 -9.99 1.21
CA VAL A 110 3.32 -8.53 1.14
C VAL A 110 4.02 -8.18 -0.17
N LEU A 111 3.56 -7.11 -0.82
CA LEU A 111 4.29 -6.48 -1.91
C LEU A 111 5.36 -5.57 -1.31
N VAL A 112 6.57 -5.64 -1.87
CA VAL A 112 7.73 -4.90 -1.38
C VAL A 112 8.06 -3.81 -2.39
N GLY A 113 8.08 -2.56 -1.92
CA GLY A 113 8.31 -1.37 -2.75
C GLY A 113 7.05 -0.88 -3.48
N ASP A 114 7.15 0.32 -4.03
CA ASP A 114 6.01 1.03 -4.65
C ASP A 114 5.67 0.49 -6.05
N GLU A 115 6.65 -0.13 -6.72
CA GLU A 115 6.54 -0.64 -8.10
C GLU A 115 5.71 -1.94 -8.24
N ARG A 116 5.39 -2.60 -7.12
CA ARG A 116 4.62 -3.88 -7.10
C ARG A 116 5.22 -5.00 -7.96
N VAL A 117 6.54 -5.05 -8.10
CA VAL A 117 7.30 -6.10 -8.81
C VAL A 117 8.08 -7.04 -7.89
N SER A 118 7.99 -6.83 -6.58
CA SER A 118 8.59 -7.70 -5.56
C SER A 118 7.53 -8.16 -4.57
N VAL A 119 7.57 -9.44 -4.20
CA VAL A 119 6.61 -10.06 -3.30
C VAL A 119 7.34 -10.96 -2.31
N GLN A 120 6.85 -10.96 -1.07
CA GLN A 120 7.31 -11.86 -0.02
C GLN A 120 6.12 -12.65 0.54
N GLY A 121 6.22 -13.98 0.50
CA GLY A 121 5.28 -14.87 1.19
C GLY A 121 5.57 -14.93 2.68
N LEU A 122 4.52 -14.86 3.50
CA LEU A 122 4.55 -14.93 4.96
C LEU A 122 3.80 -16.16 5.53
N SER A 123 3.14 -16.93 4.67
CA SER A 123 2.51 -18.22 5.00
C SER A 123 3.17 -19.36 4.24
N SER A 124 2.92 -20.61 4.67
CA SER A 124 3.45 -21.83 4.04
C SER A 124 3.14 -21.94 2.55
N PHE A 125 1.92 -21.50 2.16
CA PHE A 125 1.52 -21.36 0.77
C PHE A 125 0.91 -19.97 0.56
N ALA A 126 1.40 -19.27 -0.45
CA ALA A 126 0.86 -18.01 -0.91
C ALA A 126 1.03 -17.94 -2.43
N THR A 127 0.08 -17.33 -3.13
CA THR A 127 0.14 -17.22 -4.60
C THR A 127 -0.39 -15.86 -5.00
N ILE A 128 0.21 -15.28 -6.03
CA ILE A 128 -0.23 -14.02 -6.64
C ILE A 128 -0.03 -14.12 -8.14
N LYS A 129 -0.85 -13.41 -8.92
CA LYS A 129 -0.76 -13.38 -10.39
C LYS A 129 -0.23 -12.02 -10.85
N ALA A 130 0.27 -11.99 -12.08
CA ALA A 130 0.58 -10.75 -12.77
C ALA A 130 -0.71 -10.10 -13.33
N THR A 131 -0.67 -8.80 -13.60
CA THR A 131 -1.78 -8.04 -14.20
C THR A 131 -1.99 -8.32 -15.70
N ALA A 132 -1.11 -9.08 -16.34
CA ALA A 132 -1.18 -9.40 -17.76
C ALA A 132 -1.14 -10.92 -18.01
N CYS A 133 -1.78 -11.32 -19.10
CA CYS A 133 -1.82 -12.69 -19.60
C CYS A 133 -1.31 -12.74 -21.05
N VAL A 134 -0.76 -13.87 -21.45
CA VAL A 134 -0.31 -14.14 -22.81
C VAL A 134 -0.99 -15.43 -23.30
N TYR A 135 -1.50 -15.40 -24.53
CA TYR A 135 -2.25 -16.52 -25.13
C TYR A 135 -1.72 -16.93 -26.51
N ALA A 136 -0.86 -16.13 -27.14
CA ALA A 136 -0.22 -16.49 -28.41
C ALA A 136 1.15 -15.79 -28.60
N GLY A 137 2.07 -16.44 -29.32
CA GLY A 137 3.42 -15.90 -29.58
C GLY A 137 4.50 -16.47 -28.66
N LYS A 138 5.65 -15.79 -28.63
CA LYS A 138 6.81 -16.12 -27.79
C LYS A 138 7.00 -15.04 -26.74
N TRP A 139 7.22 -15.44 -25.49
CA TRP A 139 7.34 -14.54 -24.35
C TRP A 139 8.44 -15.02 -23.41
N MET A 140 8.95 -14.08 -22.63
CA MET A 140 9.92 -14.30 -21.58
C MET A 140 9.58 -13.42 -20.38
N TYR A 141 9.97 -13.88 -19.20
CA TYR A 141 9.98 -13.10 -17.98
C TYR A 141 11.20 -13.52 -17.17
N GLU A 142 11.66 -12.64 -16.30
CA GLU A 142 12.78 -12.91 -15.39
C GLU A 142 12.29 -12.83 -13.95
N VAL A 143 12.87 -13.66 -13.08
CA VAL A 143 12.58 -13.67 -11.65
C VAL A 143 13.89 -13.68 -10.90
N GLN A 144 14.03 -12.73 -9.97
CA GLN A 144 15.15 -12.70 -9.03
C GLN A 144 14.71 -13.28 -7.68
N LEU A 145 15.47 -14.26 -7.20
CA LEU A 145 15.24 -14.88 -5.90
C LEU A 145 15.93 -14.06 -4.81
N GLY A 146 15.14 -13.42 -3.94
CA GLY A 146 15.66 -12.62 -2.83
C GLY A 146 15.99 -13.42 -1.56
N THR A 147 15.52 -14.67 -1.46
CA THR A 147 15.71 -15.51 -0.27
C THR A 147 15.94 -16.97 -0.65
N LYS A 148 16.31 -17.80 0.33
CA LYS A 148 16.49 -19.25 0.17
C LYS A 148 15.19 -20.06 0.35
N GLY A 149 14.03 -19.41 0.35
CA GLY A 149 12.74 -20.07 0.54
C GLY A 149 12.33 -20.96 -0.65
N ILE A 150 11.34 -21.84 -0.43
CA ILE A 150 10.74 -22.62 -1.52
C ILE A 150 9.82 -21.70 -2.32
N MET A 151 10.06 -21.63 -3.63
CA MET A 151 9.30 -20.81 -4.56
C MET A 151 8.95 -21.65 -5.77
N GLN A 152 7.69 -21.57 -6.20
CA GLN A 152 7.24 -22.18 -7.44
C GLN A 152 6.76 -21.08 -8.37
N VAL A 153 7.35 -21.03 -9.57
CA VAL A 153 7.00 -20.07 -10.61
C VAL A 153 6.44 -20.85 -11.79
N PHE A 154 5.26 -20.47 -12.26
CA PHE A 154 4.56 -21.20 -13.32
C PHE A 154 3.83 -20.25 -14.26
N THR A 155 3.86 -20.60 -15.55
CA THR A 155 2.97 -20.05 -16.57
C THR A 155 1.80 -21.01 -16.72
N LYS A 156 0.57 -20.53 -16.57
CA LYS A 156 -0.62 -21.34 -16.83
C LYS A 156 -1.03 -21.17 -18.30
N VAL A 157 -0.93 -22.25 -19.06
CA VAL A 157 -1.46 -22.35 -20.42
C VAL A 157 -2.87 -22.91 -20.34
N PHE A 158 -3.83 -22.27 -21.01
CA PHE A 158 -5.20 -22.76 -21.15
C PHE A 158 -5.33 -23.68 -22.35
#